data_AF-A0A2M6UDT2-F1
#
_entry.id   AF-A0A2M6UDT2-F1
#
_cell.length_a   1.000
_cell.length_b   1.000
_cell.length_c   1.000
_cell.angle_alpha   90.00
_cell.angle_beta   90.00
_cell.angle_gamma   90.00
#
_symmetry.space_group_name_H-M   'P 1'
#
loop_
_entity.id
_entity.type
_entity.pdbx_description
1 polymer ?
#
loop_
_entity_poly.entity_id
_entity_poly.type
_entity_poly.pdbx_seq_one_letter_code
_entity_poly.pdbx_strand_id
1 'polypeptide(L)'
;MQSHPKGQISAASEKNKSTDGYYVQTVKLMKAWRDRLPTEKSKPKSYILETLVNQTIGVPTAHARAVVSVLEGINSSYGFYRGSGIVPTIADPGFASVNVAKRWSSADFDAFLDQVKSAATTARQALDAIDEAESRKLWRKLFGSTFGA
;
A
#
# COMPACT_ATOMS: atom_id res chain seq x y z
N MET A 1 -8.90 -5.26 22.64
CA MET A 1 -8.96 -4.34 21.48
C MET A 1 -9.48 -5.15 20.31
N GLN A 2 -10.77 -5.01 19.98
CA GLN A 2 -11.43 -5.86 18.99
C GLN A 2 -10.99 -5.41 17.59
N SER A 3 -10.02 -6.10 16.99
CA SER A 3 -10.14 -6.36 15.56
C SER A 3 -11.36 -7.25 15.39
N HIS A 4 -12.11 -7.09 14.32
CA HIS A 4 -13.18 -8.00 13.95
C HIS A 4 -12.67 -8.86 12.78
N PRO A 5 -11.90 -9.95 13.02
CA PRO A 5 -11.30 -10.76 11.97
C PRO A 5 -12.30 -11.14 10.86
N LYS A 6 -13.55 -11.42 11.22
CA LYS A 6 -14.62 -11.76 10.27
C LYS A 6 -14.91 -10.61 9.29
N GLY A 7 -14.97 -9.36 9.77
CA GLY A 7 -15.25 -8.19 8.94
C GLY A 7 -14.14 -7.92 7.92
N GLN A 8 -12.87 -7.97 8.36
CA GLN A 8 -11.73 -7.81 7.45
C GLN A 8 -11.65 -8.93 6.41
N ILE A 9 -11.92 -10.18 6.81
CA ILE A 9 -11.94 -11.32 5.88
C ILE A 9 -13.05 -11.16 4.82
N SER A 10 -14.25 -10.76 5.23
CA SER A 10 -15.36 -10.50 4.30
C SER A 10 -15.02 -9.35 3.35
N ALA A 11 -14.54 -8.22 3.86
CA ALA A 11 -14.16 -7.07 3.03
C ALA A 11 -13.00 -7.39 2.07
N ALA A 12 -12.03 -8.19 2.50
CA ALA A 12 -10.95 -8.68 1.64
C ALA A 12 -11.49 -9.59 0.53
N SER A 13 -12.42 -10.47 0.84
CA SER A 13 -13.03 -11.42 -0.12
C SER A 13 -13.87 -10.67 -1.17
N GLU A 14 -14.68 -9.73 -0.73
CA GLU A 14 -15.49 -8.87 -1.60
C GLU A 14 -14.61 -7.99 -2.48
N LYS A 15 -13.59 -7.32 -1.90
CA LYS A 15 -12.66 -6.52 -2.67
C LYS A 15 -11.95 -7.36 -3.71
N ASN A 16 -11.46 -8.55 -3.35
CA ASN A 16 -10.82 -9.46 -4.30
C ASN A 16 -11.73 -9.83 -5.46
N LYS A 17 -13.00 -10.14 -5.20
CA LYS A 17 -13.99 -10.40 -6.26
C LYS A 17 -14.21 -9.17 -7.14
N SER A 18 -14.35 -7.97 -6.55
CA SER A 18 -14.59 -6.73 -7.30
C SER A 18 -13.40 -6.26 -8.14
N THR A 19 -12.20 -6.79 -7.86
CA THR A 19 -10.96 -6.49 -8.59
C THR A 19 -10.50 -7.67 -9.43
N ASP A 20 -11.37 -8.60 -9.82
CA ASP A 20 -11.02 -9.79 -10.63
C ASP A 20 -9.82 -10.61 -10.08
N GLY A 21 -9.69 -10.68 -8.75
CA GLY A 21 -8.61 -11.40 -8.07
C GLY A 21 -7.30 -10.60 -7.87
N TYR A 22 -7.22 -9.35 -8.33
CA TYR A 22 -6.01 -8.52 -8.21
C TYR A 22 -5.69 -8.11 -6.77
N TYR A 23 -6.70 -7.93 -5.91
CA TYR A 23 -6.50 -7.44 -4.54
C TYR A 23 -5.55 -8.31 -3.72
N VAL A 24 -5.80 -9.62 -3.63
CA VAL A 24 -4.98 -10.51 -2.77
C VAL A 24 -3.53 -10.54 -3.24
N GLN A 25 -3.29 -10.55 -4.56
CA GLN A 25 -1.92 -10.55 -5.09
C GLN A 25 -1.24 -9.19 -4.87
N THR A 26 -1.98 -8.09 -5.02
CA THR A 26 -1.48 -6.75 -4.73
C THR A 26 -1.12 -6.59 -3.25
N VAL A 27 -1.93 -7.10 -2.33
CA VAL A 27 -1.59 -7.13 -0.90
C VAL A 27 -0.26 -7.85 -0.66
N LYS A 28 -0.02 -9.00 -1.31
CA LYS A 28 1.27 -9.72 -1.19
C LYS A 28 2.44 -8.91 -1.72
N LEU A 29 2.29 -8.28 -2.89
CA LEU A 29 3.31 -7.40 -3.47
C LEU A 29 3.63 -6.22 -2.54
N MET A 30 2.60 -5.56 -2.01
CA MET A 30 2.77 -4.43 -1.09
C MET A 30 3.40 -4.85 0.24
N LYS A 31 3.12 -6.05 0.74
CA LYS A 31 3.82 -6.63 1.90
C LYS A 31 5.30 -6.88 1.59
N ALA A 32 5.61 -7.47 0.44
CA ALA A 32 6.99 -7.69 0.00
C ALA A 32 7.77 -6.37 -0.14
N TRP A 33 7.14 -5.32 -0.68
CA TRP A 33 7.73 -3.97 -0.69
C TRP A 33 7.93 -3.42 0.73
N ARG A 34 6.92 -3.49 1.59
CA ARG A 34 7.00 -3.03 2.99
C ARG A 34 8.15 -3.72 3.74
N ASP A 35 8.33 -5.02 3.56
CA ASP A 35 9.33 -5.79 4.32
C ASP A 35 10.78 -5.33 3.99
N ARG A 36 10.96 -4.67 2.84
CA ARG A 36 12.22 -4.08 2.38
C ARG A 36 12.43 -2.63 2.83
N LEU A 37 11.48 -2.01 3.51
CA LEU A 37 11.62 -0.64 3.99
C LEU A 37 12.76 -0.52 5.03
N PRO A 38 13.48 0.60 5.05
CA PRO A 38 14.78 0.69 5.72
C PRO A 38 14.71 0.64 7.24
N THR A 39 13.55 0.92 7.84
CA THR A 39 13.37 0.94 9.30
C THR A 39 12.07 0.28 9.72
N GLU A 40 12.02 -0.31 10.92
CA GLU A 40 10.78 -0.84 11.48
C GLU A 40 9.70 0.24 11.66
N LYS A 41 10.10 1.50 11.92
CA LYS A 41 9.19 2.64 12.01
C LYS A 41 8.41 2.89 10.72
N SER A 42 9.07 2.72 9.57
CA SER A 42 8.44 2.84 8.26
C SER A 42 7.56 1.66 7.86
N LYS A 43 7.50 0.57 8.64
CA LYS A 43 6.76 -0.66 8.31
C LYS A 43 5.40 -0.69 9.02
N PRO A 44 4.29 -0.30 8.38
CA PRO A 44 2.96 -0.44 8.97
C PRO A 44 2.63 -1.90 9.26
N LYS A 45 1.85 -2.13 10.34
CA LYS A 45 1.30 -3.45 10.62
C LYS A 45 0.45 -3.95 9.45
N SER A 46 0.45 -5.26 9.20
CA SER A 46 -0.21 -5.86 8.03
C SER A 46 -1.68 -5.45 7.86
N TYR A 47 -2.46 -5.41 8.94
CA TYR A 47 -3.88 -5.03 8.87
C TYR A 47 -4.09 -3.56 8.45
N ILE A 48 -3.16 -2.66 8.80
CA ILE A 48 -3.18 -1.27 8.33
C ILE A 48 -2.84 -1.23 6.84
N LEU A 49 -1.78 -1.94 6.42
CA LEU A 49 -1.39 -1.99 5.01
C LEU A 49 -2.50 -2.59 4.12
N GLU A 50 -3.15 -3.67 4.58
CA GLU A 50 -4.30 -4.28 3.88
C GLU A 50 -5.47 -3.31 3.75
N THR A 51 -5.75 -2.53 4.80
CA THR A 51 -6.78 -1.48 4.77
C THR A 51 -6.45 -0.40 3.75
N LEU A 52 -5.20 0.06 3.72
CA LEU A 52 -4.73 1.04 2.74
C LEU A 52 -4.89 0.51 1.31
N VAL A 53 -4.44 -0.72 1.04
CA VAL A 53 -4.61 -1.37 -0.27
C VAL A 53 -6.08 -1.48 -0.66
N ASN A 54 -6.95 -1.87 0.28
CA ASN A 54 -8.40 -2.02 0.02
C ASN A 54 -9.04 -0.70 -0.44
N GLN A 55 -8.62 0.41 0.17
CA GLN A 55 -9.12 1.75 -0.10
C GLN A 55 -8.57 2.32 -1.42
N THR A 56 -7.34 1.96 -1.82
CA THR A 56 -6.62 2.67 -2.90
C THR A 56 -6.38 1.86 -4.17
N ILE A 57 -6.62 0.54 -4.18
CA ILE A 57 -6.32 -0.32 -5.35
C ILE A 57 -7.11 0.05 -6.61
N GLY A 58 -8.28 0.68 -6.48
CA GLY A 58 -9.17 0.98 -7.61
C GLY A 58 -9.66 -0.28 -8.33
N VAL A 59 -9.79 -0.20 -9.67
CA VAL A 59 -10.17 -1.31 -10.55
C VAL A 59 -9.03 -1.59 -11.52
N PRO A 60 -7.98 -2.32 -11.11
CA PRO A 60 -6.80 -2.51 -11.93
C PRO A 60 -7.03 -3.53 -13.04
N THR A 61 -6.38 -3.33 -14.18
CA THR A 61 -6.36 -4.28 -15.30
C THR A 61 -5.07 -5.11 -15.36
N ALA A 62 -4.12 -4.85 -14.47
CA ALA A 62 -2.82 -5.52 -14.37
C ALA A 62 -2.18 -5.29 -12.99
N HIS A 63 -1.32 -6.21 -12.53
CA HIS A 63 -0.63 -6.09 -11.23
C HIS A 63 0.24 -4.84 -11.11
N ALA A 64 0.98 -4.47 -12.17
CA ALA A 64 1.80 -3.27 -12.18
C ALA A 64 0.95 -2.00 -11.96
N ARG A 65 -0.20 -1.91 -12.63
CA ARG A 65 -1.15 -0.81 -12.42
C ARG A 65 -1.74 -0.83 -11.02
N ALA A 66 -2.08 -1.99 -10.47
CA ALA A 66 -2.59 -2.11 -9.11
C ALA A 66 -1.59 -1.56 -8.08
N VAL A 67 -0.30 -1.88 -8.21
CA VAL A 67 0.76 -1.37 -7.32
C VAL A 67 0.88 0.16 -7.44
N VAL A 68 0.89 0.70 -8.66
CA VAL A 68 0.94 2.16 -8.89
C VAL A 68 -0.28 2.85 -8.27
N SER A 69 -1.50 2.37 -8.57
CA SER A 69 -2.74 2.91 -8.01
C SER A 69 -2.73 2.91 -6.48
N VAL A 70 -2.24 1.83 -5.85
CA VAL A 70 -2.14 1.77 -4.39
C VAL A 70 -1.19 2.84 -3.86
N LEU A 71 0.03 2.92 -4.38
CA LEU A 71 1.06 3.85 -3.90
C LEU A 71 0.65 5.31 -4.09
N GLU A 72 0.13 5.65 -5.27
CA GLU A 72 -0.38 6.99 -5.58
C GLU A 72 -1.65 7.32 -4.80
N GLY A 73 -2.55 6.36 -4.64
CA GLY A 73 -3.76 6.52 -3.85
C GLY A 73 -3.45 6.77 -2.38
N ILE A 74 -2.46 6.08 -1.80
CA ILE A 74 -1.99 6.36 -0.44
C ILE A 74 -1.38 7.77 -0.38
N ASN A 75 -0.49 8.11 -1.31
CA ASN A 75 0.15 9.43 -1.33
C ASN A 75 -0.85 10.58 -1.49
N SER A 76 -1.86 10.43 -2.36
CA SER A 76 -2.89 11.45 -2.56
C SER A 76 -3.84 11.57 -1.38
N SER A 77 -4.25 10.45 -0.78
CA SER A 77 -5.19 10.45 0.35
C SER A 77 -4.54 10.94 1.65
N TYR A 78 -3.26 10.65 1.84
CA TYR A 78 -2.60 10.80 3.14
C TYR A 78 -1.36 11.69 3.15
N GLY A 79 -0.78 12.02 1.98
CA GLY A 79 0.48 12.77 1.89
C GLY A 79 0.42 14.17 2.50
N PHE A 80 -0.76 14.82 2.51
CA PHE A 80 -0.96 16.13 3.14
C PHE A 80 -0.74 16.12 4.67
N TYR A 81 -0.97 14.98 5.32
CA TYR A 81 -0.79 14.85 6.76
C TYR A 81 0.69 14.73 7.17
N ARG A 82 1.59 14.53 6.21
CA ARG A 82 3.01 14.31 6.51
C ARG A 82 3.63 15.54 7.20
N GLY A 83 4.24 15.33 8.36
CA GLY A 83 4.85 16.39 9.16
C GLY A 83 3.85 17.29 9.90
N SER A 84 2.55 17.01 9.81
CA SER A 84 1.52 17.76 10.55
C SER A 84 1.40 17.33 12.02
N GLY A 85 2.02 16.21 12.40
CA GLY A 85 1.82 15.57 13.71
C GLY A 85 0.47 14.84 13.85
N ILE A 86 -0.36 14.81 12.81
CA ILE A 86 -1.69 14.19 12.80
C ILE A 86 -1.66 12.89 12.01
N VAL A 87 -2.20 11.82 12.58
CA VAL A 87 -2.56 10.60 11.85
C VAL A 87 -4.08 10.60 11.66
N PRO A 88 -4.59 10.68 10.42
CA PRO A 88 -6.03 10.68 10.18
C PRO A 88 -6.65 9.34 10.59
N THR A 89 -7.97 9.35 10.79
CA THR A 89 -8.70 8.10 11.00
C THR A 89 -8.65 7.26 9.73
N ILE A 90 -8.16 6.02 9.86
CA ILE A 90 -8.21 5.02 8.80
C ILE A 90 -9.24 3.98 9.22
N ALA A 91 -10.41 4.02 8.59
CA ALA A 91 -11.53 3.15 8.92
C ALA A 91 -11.28 1.70 8.49
N ASP A 92 -11.62 0.74 9.34
CA ASP A 92 -11.60 -0.68 9.02
C ASP A 92 -12.60 -0.98 7.88
N PRO A 93 -12.20 -1.66 6.79
CA PRO A 93 -13.07 -1.91 5.65
C PRO A 93 -14.31 -2.75 6.00
N GLY A 94 -14.24 -3.60 7.01
CA GLY A 94 -15.36 -4.41 7.48
C GLY A 94 -16.17 -3.76 8.61
N PHE A 95 -15.68 -2.67 9.21
CA PHE A 95 -16.35 -2.00 10.31
C PHE A 95 -15.91 -0.53 10.45
N ALA A 96 -16.58 0.36 9.70
CA ALA A 96 -16.13 1.74 9.51
C ALA A 96 -15.94 2.58 10.78
N SER A 97 -16.57 2.21 11.91
CA SER A 97 -16.38 2.89 13.20
C SER A 97 -15.07 2.53 13.91
N VAL A 98 -14.34 1.52 13.45
CA VAL A 98 -13.02 1.14 13.99
C VAL A 98 -11.90 1.83 13.22
N ASN A 99 -11.11 2.65 13.92
CA ASN A 99 -9.87 3.20 13.39
C ASN A 99 -8.71 2.18 13.52
N VAL A 100 -8.20 1.68 12.39
CA VAL A 100 -7.07 0.75 12.34
C VAL A 100 -5.73 1.44 12.67
N ALA A 101 -5.64 2.75 12.46
CA ALA A 101 -4.44 3.55 12.70
C ALA A 101 -4.35 4.17 14.10
N LYS A 102 -5.28 3.89 15.01
CA LYS A 102 -5.38 4.53 16.34
C LYS A 102 -4.13 4.43 17.24
N ARG A 103 -3.22 3.50 16.97
CA ARG A 103 -1.94 3.32 17.69
C ARG A 103 -0.72 3.64 16.83
N TRP A 104 -0.94 4.13 15.62
CA TRP A 104 0.13 4.52 14.72
C TRP A 104 0.64 5.88 15.17
N SER A 105 1.91 5.97 15.57
CA SER A 105 2.50 7.25 15.94
C SER A 105 2.63 8.13 14.70
N SER A 106 2.53 9.45 14.88
CA SER A 106 2.73 10.41 13.78
C SER A 106 4.13 10.29 13.16
N ALA A 107 5.17 10.04 13.97
CA ALA A 107 6.52 9.83 13.47
C ALA A 107 6.66 8.57 12.60
N ASP A 108 6.05 7.45 12.99
CA ASP A 108 6.07 6.22 12.18
C ASP A 108 5.23 6.38 10.91
N PHE A 109 4.12 7.13 10.99
CA PHE A 109 3.28 7.45 9.85
C PHE A 109 4.02 8.33 8.83
N ASP A 110 4.72 9.37 9.29
CA ASP A 110 5.56 10.23 8.45
C ASP A 110 6.66 9.41 7.78
N ALA A 111 7.36 8.56 8.54
CA ALA A 111 8.38 7.68 8.01
C ALA A 111 7.84 6.74 6.92
N PHE A 112 6.61 6.23 7.08
CA PHE A 112 5.95 5.45 6.04
C PHE A 112 5.59 6.29 4.81
N LEU A 113 5.01 7.47 4.98
CA LEU A 113 4.61 8.35 3.86
C LEU A 113 5.82 8.83 3.04
N ASP A 114 6.99 9.01 3.65
CA ASP A 114 8.24 9.25 2.92
C ASP A 114 8.58 8.11 1.96
N GLN A 115 8.43 6.86 2.41
CA GLN A 115 8.67 5.70 1.56
C GLN A 115 7.61 5.59 0.46
N VAL A 116 6.34 5.84 0.79
CA VAL A 116 5.24 5.84 -0.19
C VAL A 116 5.48 6.86 -1.29
N LYS A 117 5.85 8.11 -0.95
CA LYS A 117 6.12 9.16 -1.93
C LYS A 117 7.22 8.77 -2.92
N SER A 118 8.33 8.21 -2.41
CA SER A 118 9.44 7.74 -3.25
C SER A 118 9.05 6.55 -4.12
N ALA A 119 8.33 5.58 -3.54
CA ALA A 119 7.88 4.40 -4.24
C ALA A 119 6.84 4.71 -5.32
N ALA A 120 5.91 5.64 -5.06
CA ALA A 120 4.90 6.07 -6.02
C ALA A 120 5.54 6.65 -7.29
N THR A 121 6.49 7.58 -7.13
CA THR A 121 7.26 8.15 -8.25
C THR A 121 7.99 7.06 -9.03
N THR A 122 8.69 6.16 -8.33
CA THR A 122 9.48 5.10 -8.97
C THR A 122 8.57 4.09 -9.70
N ALA A 123 7.45 3.69 -9.10
CA ALA A 123 6.50 2.75 -9.70
C ALA A 123 5.81 3.33 -10.93
N ARG A 124 5.44 4.63 -10.89
CA ARG A 124 4.89 5.33 -12.04
C ARG A 124 5.88 5.37 -13.20
N GLN A 125 7.13 5.75 -12.92
CA GLN A 125 8.21 5.72 -13.93
C GLN A 125 8.43 4.31 -14.48
N ALA A 126 8.36 3.27 -13.64
CA ALA A 126 8.53 1.89 -14.07
C ALA A 126 7.38 1.42 -14.99
N LEU A 127 6.15 1.85 -14.70
CA LEU A 127 4.97 1.54 -15.49
C LEU A 127 4.96 2.26 -16.85
N ASP A 128 5.43 3.51 -16.88
CA ASP A 128 5.44 4.36 -18.09
C ASP A 128 6.72 4.18 -18.94
N ALA A 129 7.70 3.42 -18.45
CA ALA A 129 8.94 3.16 -19.17
C ALA A 129 8.70 2.36 -20.46
N ILE A 130 9.18 2.90 -21.58
CA ILE A 130 9.14 2.25 -22.90
C ILE A 130 10.17 1.13 -22.99
N ASP A 131 11.36 1.36 -22.43
CA ASP A 131 12.44 0.37 -22.39
C ASP A 131 12.23 -0.64 -21.25
N GLU A 132 12.21 -1.92 -21.61
CA GLU A 132 11.96 -3.00 -20.65
C GLU A 132 13.08 -3.13 -19.62
N ALA A 133 14.34 -2.85 -20.00
CA ALA A 133 15.46 -2.93 -19.07
C ALA A 133 15.37 -1.83 -17.99
N GLU A 134 15.00 -0.61 -18.38
CA GLU A 134 14.76 0.49 -17.43
C GLU A 134 13.52 0.22 -16.56
N SER A 135 12.42 -0.27 -17.13
CA SER A 135 11.24 -0.70 -16.36
C SER A 135 11.61 -1.71 -15.28
N ARG A 136 12.33 -2.79 -15.67
CA ARG A 136 12.81 -3.82 -14.72
C ARG A 136 13.73 -3.24 -13.65
N LYS A 137 14.66 -2.36 -14.02
CA LYS A 137 15.57 -1.69 -13.07
C LYS A 137 14.80 -0.88 -12.04
N LEU A 138 13.74 -0.17 -12.44
CA LEU A 138 12.91 0.61 -11.52
C LEU A 138 12.06 -0.30 -10.61
N TRP A 139 11.46 -1.38 -11.14
CA TRP A 139 10.75 -2.35 -10.30
C TRP A 139 11.66 -3.06 -9.29
N ARG A 140 12.93 -3.33 -9.66
CA ARG A 140 13.93 -3.89 -8.74
C ARG A 140 14.28 -2.95 -7.58
N LYS A 141 14.12 -1.64 -7.73
CA LYS A 141 14.26 -0.70 -6.59
C LYS A 141 13.17 -0.96 -5.53
N LEU A 142 11.96 -1.31 -5.95
CA LEU A 142 10.86 -1.60 -5.04
C LEU A 142 10.95 -3.02 -4.47
N PHE A 143 11.09 -4.02 -5.34
CA PHE A 143 10.91 -5.43 -4.99
C PHE A 143 12.22 -6.21 -4.80
N GLY A 144 13.35 -5.62 -5.16
CA GLY A 144 14.67 -6.24 -5.02
C GLY A 144 15.26 -6.74 -6.32
N SER A 145 16.56 -7.06 -6.26
CA SER A 145 17.37 -7.44 -7.41
C SER A 145 16.89 -8.70 -8.13
N THR A 146 16.19 -9.60 -7.42
CA THR A 146 15.63 -10.84 -7.98
C THR A 146 14.30 -10.64 -8.70
N PHE A 147 13.72 -9.44 -8.67
CA PHE A 147 12.49 -9.16 -9.40
C PHE A 147 12.71 -9.25 -10.92
N GLY A 148 11.93 -10.09 -11.59
CA GLY A 148 12.04 -10.36 -13.03
C GLY A 148 13.36 -11.04 -13.42
N ALA A 149 13.96 -11.81 -12.51
CA ALA A 149 15.03 -12.76 -12.80
C ALA A 149 14.45 -14.08 -13.33
#